data_AF-A0A2V3HPN4-F1
#
_entry.id   AF-A0A2V3HPN4-F1
#
_cell.length_a   1.000
_cell.length_b   1.000
_cell.length_c   1.000
_cell.angle_alpha   90.00
_cell.angle_beta   90.00
_cell.angle_gamma   90.00
#
_symmetry.space_group_name_H-M   'P 1'
#
loop_
_entity.id
_entity.type
_entity.pdbx_description
1 polymer ?
#
loop_
_entity_poly.entity_id
_entity_poly.type
_entity_poly.pdbx_seq_one_letter_code
_entity_poly.pdbx_strand_id
1 'polypeptide(L)'
;APGVLLFSTASTVITPPYAYSTGTSDSTVLVTGALALILELHGEALAGDDGILDPTEMAIVKRSLASSCDKDSIRGSSHDLSGGYGRLDAVQWASDIAFELNLA
;
A
#
# COMPACT_ATOMS: atom_id res chain seq x y z
N ALA A 1 5.21 5.05 2.90
CA ALA A 1 5.82 3.73 3.16
C ALA A 1 7.31 3.89 3.43
N PRO A 2 8.03 2.87 3.95
CA PRO A 2 9.50 2.93 4.09
C PRO A 2 10.18 3.08 2.72
N GLY A 3 11.24 3.88 2.64
CA GLY A 3 12.01 4.07 1.40
C GLY A 3 13.44 4.51 1.63
N VAL A 4 13.97 4.28 2.84
CA VAL A 4 15.31 4.67 3.25
C VAL A 4 16.02 3.41 3.72
N LEU A 5 17.21 3.17 3.19
CA LEU A 5 18.05 2.01 3.48
C LEU A 5 17.30 0.67 3.31
N LEU A 6 16.56 0.52 2.21
CA LEU A 6 15.93 -0.76 1.87
C LEU A 6 17.00 -1.74 1.38
N PHE A 7 17.18 -2.86 2.10
CA PHE A 7 18.05 -3.94 1.66
C PHE A 7 17.27 -4.90 0.76
N SER A 8 17.69 -5.05 -0.49
CA SER A 8 17.01 -5.92 -1.44
C SER A 8 17.97 -6.54 -2.45
N THR A 9 17.47 -7.41 -3.31
CA THR A 9 18.21 -7.99 -4.43
C THR A 9 18.68 -6.89 -5.39
N ALA A 10 19.89 -7.06 -5.92
CA ALA A 10 20.50 -6.18 -6.89
C ALA A 10 21.04 -6.99 -8.08
N SER A 11 21.73 -6.33 -9.00
CA SER A 11 22.32 -6.99 -10.17
C SER A 11 23.23 -8.16 -9.79
N THR A 12 23.21 -9.23 -10.58
CA THR A 12 24.07 -10.41 -10.38
C THR A 12 25.55 -10.13 -10.63
N VAL A 13 25.89 -8.93 -11.13
CA VAL A 13 27.28 -8.49 -11.34
C VAL A 13 27.98 -8.07 -10.03
N ILE A 14 27.22 -7.82 -8.96
CA ILE A 14 27.77 -7.54 -7.62
C ILE A 14 27.64 -8.78 -6.72
N THR A 15 28.60 -8.99 -5.81
CA THR A 15 28.66 -10.16 -4.92
C THR A 15 28.78 -9.71 -3.45
N PRO A 16 27.85 -10.08 -2.56
CA PRO A 16 26.60 -10.80 -2.85
C PRO A 16 25.61 -9.91 -3.65
N PRO A 17 24.62 -10.48 -4.37
CA PRO A 17 23.73 -9.72 -5.26
C PRO A 17 22.62 -8.98 -4.49
N TYR A 18 23.02 -8.21 -3.48
CA TYR A 18 22.14 -7.40 -2.64
C TYR A 18 22.77 -6.04 -2.39
N ALA A 19 21.93 -5.02 -2.29
CA ALA A 19 22.37 -3.66 -2.00
C ALA A 19 21.32 -2.91 -1.18
N TYR A 20 21.76 -1.81 -0.58
CA TYR A 20 20.87 -0.82 0.02
C TYR A 20 20.49 0.23 -1.02
N SER A 21 19.21 0.55 -1.11
CA SER A 21 18.69 1.69 -1.87
C SER A 21 17.94 2.68 -0.98
N THR A 22 17.77 3.89 -1.49
CA THR A 22 16.94 4.92 -0.86
C THR A 22 16.25 5.73 -1.95
N GLY A 23 14.94 5.87 -1.86
CA GLY A 23 14.16 6.66 -2.80
C GLY A 23 12.66 6.39 -2.70
N THR A 24 11.89 7.23 -3.38
CA THR A 24 10.45 7.03 -3.51
C THR A 24 10.12 5.74 -4.27
N SER A 25 10.98 5.30 -5.20
CA SER A 25 10.87 4.01 -5.88
C SER A 25 10.83 2.82 -4.91
N ASP A 26 11.65 2.84 -3.85
CA ASP A 26 11.63 1.82 -2.80
C ASP A 26 10.32 1.85 -2.01
N SER A 27 9.79 3.05 -1.74
CA SER A 27 8.46 3.19 -1.11
C SER A 27 7.34 2.70 -2.00
N THR A 28 7.42 2.97 -3.31
CA THR A 28 6.41 2.55 -4.28
C THR A 28 6.29 1.03 -4.30
N VAL A 29 7.40 0.29 -4.37
CA VAL A 29 7.34 -1.18 -4.41
C VAL A 29 6.73 -1.78 -3.15
N LEU A 30 6.93 -1.17 -1.97
CA LEU A 30 6.28 -1.63 -0.73
C LEU A 30 4.77 -1.37 -0.72
N VAL A 31 4.31 -0.23 -1.23
CA VAL A 31 2.87 0.02 -1.39
C VAL A 31 2.27 -0.94 -2.41
N THR A 32 2.95 -1.20 -3.53
CA THR A 32 2.52 -2.16 -4.55
C THR A 32 2.47 -3.58 -4.01
N GLY A 33 3.45 -4.01 -3.21
CA GLY A 33 3.43 -5.33 -2.58
C GLY A 33 2.26 -5.50 -1.61
N ALA A 34 1.98 -4.49 -0.79
CA ALA A 34 0.79 -4.48 0.08
C ALA A 34 -0.51 -4.53 -0.72
N LEU A 35 -0.62 -3.74 -1.80
CA LEU A 35 -1.78 -3.76 -2.70
C LEU A 35 -1.98 -5.15 -3.32
N ALA A 36 -0.92 -5.81 -3.79
CA ALA A 36 -1.02 -7.13 -4.39
C ALA A 36 -1.60 -8.16 -3.40
N LEU A 37 -1.14 -8.14 -2.14
CA LEU A 37 -1.69 -9.03 -1.10
C LEU A 37 -3.15 -8.71 -0.77
N ILE A 38 -3.54 -7.45 -0.78
CA ILE A 38 -4.93 -7.04 -0.55
C ILE A 38 -5.84 -7.47 -1.69
N LEU A 39 -5.37 -7.34 -2.94
CA LEU A 39 -6.10 -7.83 -4.12
C LEU A 39 -6.19 -9.36 -4.12
N GLU A 40 -5.19 -10.07 -3.61
CA GLU A 40 -5.29 -11.52 -3.40
C GLU A 40 -6.36 -11.88 -2.35
N LEU A 41 -6.42 -11.13 -1.24
CA LEU A 41 -7.37 -11.40 -0.15
C LEU A 41 -8.81 -11.00 -0.48
N HIS A 42 -9.01 -9.91 -1.19
CA HIS A 42 -10.33 -9.26 -1.35
C HIS A 42 -10.67 -8.93 -2.80
N GLY A 43 -9.84 -9.29 -3.78
CA GLY A 43 -10.02 -8.91 -5.18
C GLY A 43 -11.31 -9.40 -5.81
N GLU A 44 -11.72 -10.64 -5.52
CA GLU A 44 -13.01 -11.18 -6.01
C GLU A 44 -14.19 -10.41 -5.43
N ALA A 45 -14.16 -10.11 -4.13
CA ALA A 45 -15.23 -9.35 -3.47
C ALA A 45 -15.25 -7.89 -3.93
N LEU A 46 -14.08 -7.27 -4.15
CA LEU A 46 -13.96 -5.94 -4.74
C LEU A 46 -14.57 -5.91 -6.14
N ALA A 47 -14.26 -6.90 -6.99
CA ALA A 47 -14.74 -6.98 -8.36
C ALA A 47 -16.25 -7.21 -8.48
N GLY A 48 -16.92 -7.60 -7.39
CA GLY A 48 -18.38 -7.75 -7.36
C GLY A 48 -18.93 -8.71 -8.41
N ASP A 49 -20.14 -8.43 -8.88
CA ASP A 49 -20.91 -9.33 -9.75
C ASP A 49 -20.41 -9.36 -11.21
N ASP A 50 -19.77 -8.29 -11.69
CA ASP A 50 -19.27 -8.22 -13.06
C ASP A 50 -17.84 -8.78 -13.20
N GLY A 51 -17.16 -9.01 -12.08
CA GLY A 51 -15.82 -9.59 -12.03
C GLY A 51 -14.74 -8.64 -12.53
N ILE A 52 -15.01 -7.33 -12.58
CA ILE A 52 -14.08 -6.31 -13.09
C ILE A 52 -13.63 -5.40 -11.94
N LEU A 53 -12.32 -5.16 -11.85
CA LEU A 53 -11.77 -4.11 -11.00
C LEU A 53 -11.63 -2.82 -11.81
N ASP A 54 -12.63 -1.95 -11.71
CA ASP A 54 -12.69 -0.71 -12.47
C ASP A 54 -12.33 0.51 -11.59
N PRO A 55 -12.35 1.75 -12.14
CA PRO A 55 -12.05 2.95 -11.37
C PRO A 55 -12.89 3.14 -10.10
N THR A 56 -14.09 2.57 -10.04
CA THR A 56 -15.03 2.58 -8.91
C THR A 56 -14.50 1.76 -7.76
N GLU A 57 -14.15 0.48 -8.01
CA GLU A 57 -13.54 -0.41 -7.02
C GLU A 57 -12.18 0.13 -6.59
N MET A 58 -11.39 0.63 -7.54
CA MET A 58 -10.09 1.23 -7.24
C MET A 58 -10.23 2.54 -6.43
N ALA A 59 -11.37 3.23 -6.49
CA ALA A 59 -11.63 4.37 -5.62
C ALA A 59 -11.84 3.95 -4.16
N ILE A 60 -12.46 2.78 -3.91
CA ILE A 60 -12.55 2.18 -2.56
C ILE A 60 -11.14 1.87 -2.07
N VAL A 61 -10.37 1.12 -2.84
CA VAL A 61 -8.99 0.72 -2.51
C VAL A 61 -8.11 1.93 -2.12
N LYS A 62 -8.14 3.00 -2.93
CA LYS A 62 -7.37 4.23 -2.66
C LYS A 62 -7.88 5.01 -1.46
N ARG A 63 -9.21 5.08 -1.26
CA ARG A 63 -9.80 5.77 -0.11
C ARG A 63 -9.45 5.05 1.18
N SER A 64 -9.57 3.72 1.20
CA SER A 64 -9.17 2.88 2.34
C SER A 64 -7.68 3.00 2.63
N LEU A 65 -6.81 3.09 1.62
CA LEU A 65 -5.38 3.36 1.82
C LEU A 65 -5.15 4.71 2.53
N ALA A 66 -5.85 5.75 2.09
CA ALA A 66 -5.74 7.08 2.68
C ALA A 66 -6.28 7.13 4.13
N SER A 67 -7.39 6.45 4.42
CA SER A 67 -7.98 6.44 5.77
C SER A 67 -7.16 5.65 6.77
N SER A 68 -6.62 4.50 6.34
CA SER A 68 -5.94 3.52 7.19
C SER A 68 -4.52 3.90 7.58
N CYS A 69 -3.92 4.89 6.91
CA CYS A 69 -2.55 5.32 7.20
C CYS A 69 -2.37 5.76 8.65
N ASP A 70 -1.21 5.44 9.23
CA ASP A 70 -0.77 5.98 10.51
C ASP A 70 -0.44 7.48 10.35
N LYS A 71 -1.17 8.30 11.10
CA LYS A 71 -1.13 9.77 11.02
C LYS A 71 -0.16 10.41 12.01
N ASP A 72 0.56 9.64 12.83
CA ASP A 72 1.54 10.15 13.79
C ASP A 72 2.61 11.00 13.09
N SER A 73 3.06 10.53 11.91
CA SER A 73 4.05 11.22 11.08
C SER A 73 3.59 12.57 10.53
N ILE A 74 2.28 12.83 10.51
CA ILE A 74 1.67 14.06 9.99
C ILE A 74 0.90 14.84 11.07
N ARG A 75 1.16 14.56 12.35
CA ARG A 75 0.56 15.24 13.51
C ARG A 75 -0.98 15.22 13.49
N GLY A 76 -1.57 14.14 12.98
CA GLY A 76 -3.02 14.00 12.86
C GLY A 76 -3.66 14.87 11.78
N SER A 77 -2.89 15.49 10.87
CA SER A 77 -3.43 16.17 9.69
C SER A 77 -4.28 15.21 8.84
N SER A 78 -5.30 15.72 8.15
CA SER A 78 -6.04 14.93 7.16
C SER A 78 -5.21 14.65 5.90
N HIS A 79 -4.25 15.52 5.58
CA HIS A 79 -3.28 15.35 4.51
C HIS A 79 -2.10 16.32 4.74
N ASP A 80 -0.87 15.87 4.53
CA ASP A 80 0.36 16.68 4.61
C ASP A 80 1.06 16.76 3.26
N LEU A 81 1.75 17.87 2.99
CA LEU A 81 2.45 18.08 1.71
C LEU A 81 3.62 17.12 1.49
N SER A 82 4.25 16.63 2.55
CA SER A 82 5.40 15.72 2.48
C SER A 82 5.00 14.27 2.79
N GLY A 83 4.13 14.07 3.78
CA GLY A 83 3.68 12.76 4.26
C GLY A 83 2.42 12.22 3.58
N GLY A 84 1.74 13.01 2.75
CA GLY A 84 0.46 12.63 2.16
C GLY A 84 -0.59 12.33 3.23
N TYR A 85 -1.27 11.19 3.13
CA TYR A 85 -2.24 10.73 4.13
C TYR A 85 -1.61 10.04 5.36
N GLY A 86 -0.29 9.81 5.35
CA GLY A 86 0.45 9.24 6.47
C GLY A 86 1.32 8.04 6.08
N ARG A 87 1.73 7.26 7.09
CA ARG A 87 2.58 6.09 6.91
C ARG A 87 1.72 4.87 6.59
N LEU A 88 2.11 4.11 5.55
CA LEU A 88 1.47 2.86 5.15
C LEU A 88 1.30 1.92 6.36
N ASP A 89 0.06 1.50 6.61
CA ASP A 89 -0.30 0.39 7.47
C ASP A 89 -1.09 -0.62 6.64
N ALA A 90 -0.41 -1.68 6.19
CA ALA A 90 -1.01 -2.67 5.30
C ALA A 90 -2.08 -3.52 6.01
N VAL A 91 -1.95 -3.72 7.32
CA VAL A 91 -2.90 -4.52 8.10
C VAL A 91 -4.19 -3.72 8.29
N GLN A 92 -4.08 -2.45 8.68
CA GLN A 92 -5.24 -1.58 8.78
C GLN A 92 -5.89 -1.35 7.41
N TRP A 93 -5.11 -1.24 6.33
CA TRP A 93 -5.65 -1.11 4.98
C TRP A 93 -6.48 -2.32 4.54
N ALA A 94 -5.99 -3.53 4.78
CA ALA A 94 -6.76 -4.75 4.52
C ALA A 94 -8.04 -4.80 5.37
N SER A 95 -7.94 -4.46 6.65
CA SER A 95 -9.09 -4.40 7.57
C SER A 95 -10.16 -3.40 7.12
N ASP A 96 -9.77 -2.20 6.68
CA ASP A 96 -10.69 -1.17 6.20
C ASP A 96 -11.41 -1.62 4.92
N ILE A 97 -10.71 -2.32 4.02
CA ILE A 97 -11.34 -2.89 2.82
C ILE A 97 -12.33 -3.98 3.19
N ALA A 98 -11.97 -4.91 4.08
CA ALA A 98 -12.89 -5.93 4.54
C ALA A 98 -14.15 -5.33 5.19
N PHE A 99 -13.99 -4.25 5.97
CA PHE A 99 -15.10 -3.51 6.57
C PHE A 99 -16.02 -2.87 5.51
N GLU A 100 -15.46 -2.14 4.53
CA GLU A 100 -16.24 -1.51 3.44
C GLU A 100 -17.02 -2.54 2.61
N LEU A 101 -16.47 -3.76 2.47
CA LEU A 101 -17.10 -4.88 1.75
C LEU A 101 -18.05 -5.72 2.63
N ASN A 102 -18.23 -5.39 3.91
CA ASN A 102 -19.01 -6.17 4.88
C ASN A 102 -18.54 -7.63 5.03
N LEU A 103 -17.23 -7.85 4.99
CA LEU A 103 -16.58 -9.16 5.17
C LEU A 103 -16.13 -9.43 6.62
N ALA A 104 -16.19 -8.42 7.49
CA ALA A 104 -15.73 -8.44 8.89
C ALA A 104 -16.73 -7.78 9.83
#